data_AF-A0A418MKN9-F1
#
_entry.id   AF-A0A418MKN9-F1
#
_cell.length_a   1.000
_cell.length_b   1.000
_cell.length_c   1.000
_cell.angle_alpha   90.00
_cell.angle_beta   90.00
_cell.angle_gamma   90.00
#
_symmetry.space_group_name_H-M   'P 1'
#
loop_
_entity.id
_entity.type
_entity.pdbx_description
1 polymer ?
#
loop_
_entity_poly.entity_id
_entity_poly.type
_entity_poly.pdbx_seq_one_letter_code
_entity_poly.pdbx_strand_id
1 'polypeptide(L)'
;MALNLKQWIPKQWIPYILRFVIGGSAVAAVSLVAGLSPQASGVLAAFPAVFLTAIVWVRLSAGRPGAVHFAKGGIQGVLGTLLTAVTTLAVLWARGPWYFAVGAGLLAYGLYIMTIVAVKGRS
;
A
#
# COMPACT_ATOMS: atom_id res chain seq x y z
N MET A 1 -6.21 -35.78 -15.44
CA MET A 1 -4.93 -35.04 -15.34
C MET A 1 -5.15 -33.88 -14.38
N ALA A 2 -4.98 -34.11 -13.08
CA ALA A 2 -5.21 -33.07 -12.07
C ALA A 2 -4.00 -32.12 -12.07
N LEU A 3 -4.21 -30.88 -12.50
CA LEU A 3 -3.22 -29.81 -12.43
C LEU A 3 -2.84 -29.58 -10.97
N ASN A 4 -1.68 -30.11 -10.57
CA ASN A 4 -1.13 -29.95 -9.22
C ASN A 4 -0.54 -28.53 -9.09
N LEU A 5 -1.43 -27.55 -8.92
CA LEU A 5 -1.14 -26.12 -8.71
C LEU A 5 -0.21 -25.84 -7.52
N LYS A 6 0.04 -26.84 -6.67
CA LYS A 6 0.86 -26.73 -5.44
C LYS A 6 2.37 -26.62 -5.73
N GLN A 7 2.81 -26.95 -6.95
CA GLN A 7 4.24 -27.05 -7.29
C GLN A 7 4.85 -25.73 -7.81
N TRP A 8 4.03 -24.77 -8.22
CA TRP A 8 4.49 -23.52 -8.86
C TRP A 8 4.48 -22.28 -7.96
N ILE A 9 3.91 -22.37 -6.75
CA ILE A 9 3.89 -21.26 -5.80
C ILE A 9 4.90 -21.58 -4.69
N PRO A 10 6.10 -20.96 -4.69
CA PRO A 10 7.04 -21.16 -3.60
C PRO A 10 6.36 -20.72 -2.30
N LYS A 11 6.53 -21.47 -1.20
CA LYS A 11 5.82 -21.23 0.08
C LYS A 11 5.94 -19.77 0.57
N GLN A 12 7.02 -19.08 0.21
CA GLN A 12 7.22 -17.65 0.50
C GLN A 12 6.24 -16.69 -0.18
N TRP A 13 5.54 -17.08 -1.25
CA TRP A 13 4.57 -16.23 -1.98
C TRP A 13 3.19 -16.17 -1.32
N ILE A 14 2.81 -17.25 -0.63
CA ILE A 14 1.53 -17.39 0.06
C ILE A 14 1.21 -16.17 0.95
N PRO A 15 2.11 -15.68 1.83
CA PRO A 15 1.81 -14.52 2.67
C PRO A 15 1.62 -13.22 1.87
N TYR A 16 2.30 -13.05 0.73
CA TYR A 16 2.12 -11.85 -0.11
C TYR A 16 0.78 -11.87 -0.85
N ILE A 17 0.40 -13.02 -1.37
CA ILE A 17 -0.91 -13.21 -2.04
C ILE A 17 -2.04 -13.00 -1.03
N LEU A 18 -1.94 -13.55 0.18
CA LEU A 18 -2.93 -13.33 1.24
C LEU A 18 -3.07 -11.85 1.62
N ARG A 19 -1.97 -11.13 1.77
CA ARG A 19 -2.00 -9.69 2.05
C ARG A 19 -2.67 -8.90 0.94
N PHE A 20 -2.39 -9.24 -0.33
CA PHE A 20 -3.01 -8.60 -1.48
C PHE A 20 -4.51 -8.92 -1.58
N VAL A 21 -4.90 -10.18 -1.44
CA VAL A 21 -6.30 -10.60 -1.54
C VAL A 21 -7.12 -10.01 -0.38
N ILE A 22 -6.66 -10.14 0.87
CA ILE A 22 -7.37 -9.61 2.03
C ILE A 22 -7.40 -8.08 1.99
N GLY A 23 -6.26 -7.44 1.70
CA GLY A 23 -6.19 -5.99 1.64
C GLY A 23 -6.99 -5.39 0.49
N GLY A 24 -6.85 -5.96 -0.71
CA GLY A 24 -7.57 -5.53 -1.92
C GLY A 24 -9.06 -5.78 -1.82
N SER A 25 -9.49 -6.94 -1.28
CA SER A 25 -10.92 -7.22 -1.07
C SER A 25 -11.52 -6.32 0.01
N ALA A 26 -10.79 -5.99 1.08
CA ALA A 26 -11.26 -5.02 2.07
C ALA A 26 -11.46 -3.64 1.42
N VAL A 27 -10.48 -3.13 0.66
CA VAL A 27 -10.62 -1.85 -0.05
C VAL A 27 -11.79 -1.89 -1.05
N ALA A 28 -11.95 -2.99 -1.79
CA ALA A 28 -13.05 -3.15 -2.74
C ALA A 28 -14.42 -3.19 -2.04
N ALA A 29 -14.56 -4.01 -0.99
CA ALA A 29 -15.80 -4.14 -0.22
C ALA A 29 -16.22 -2.80 0.40
N VAL A 30 -15.25 -2.05 0.94
CA VAL A 30 -15.52 -0.76 1.54
C VAL A 30 -15.83 0.29 0.44
N SER A 31 -15.20 0.19 -0.74
CA SER A 31 -15.52 1.02 -1.90
C SER A 31 -16.94 0.79 -2.44
N LEU A 32 -17.50 -0.43 -2.31
CA LEU A 32 -18.89 -0.72 -2.64
C LEU A 32 -19.88 -0.01 -1.71
N VAL A 33 -19.53 0.11 -0.42
CA VAL A 33 -20.33 0.87 0.57
C VAL A 33 -20.18 2.39 0.37
N ALA A 34 -19.10 2.81 -0.29
CA ALA A 34 -18.81 4.22 -0.51
C ALA A 34 -19.73 4.94 -1.51
N GLY A 35 -20.65 4.22 -2.17
CA GLY A 35 -21.77 4.82 -2.91
C GLY A 35 -22.67 5.71 -2.05
N LEU A 36 -22.54 5.66 -0.72
CA LEU A 36 -23.27 6.49 0.24
C LEU A 36 -22.68 7.91 0.43
N SER A 37 -21.39 8.14 0.13
CA SER A 37 -20.77 9.47 0.18
C SER A 37 -19.41 9.52 -0.55
N PRO A 38 -19.21 10.46 -1.52
CA PRO A 38 -17.93 10.62 -2.22
C PRO A 38 -16.73 10.97 -1.32
N GLN A 39 -16.97 11.59 -0.17
CA GLN A 39 -15.90 11.90 0.78
C GLN A 39 -15.52 10.66 1.58
N ALA A 40 -16.52 9.84 1.93
CA ALA A 40 -16.28 8.55 2.58
C ALA A 40 -15.47 7.62 1.65
N SER A 41 -15.72 7.62 0.34
CA SER A 41 -14.95 6.78 -0.59
C SER A 41 -13.44 7.05 -0.55
N GLY A 42 -13.03 8.30 -0.42
CA GLY A 42 -11.62 8.67 -0.30
C GLY A 42 -10.97 8.16 0.99
N VAL A 43 -11.65 8.34 2.13
CA VAL A 43 -11.17 7.87 3.44
C VAL A 43 -11.05 6.34 3.46
N LEU A 44 -12.05 5.68 2.88
CA LEU A 44 -12.16 4.23 2.83
C LEU A 44 -11.17 3.61 1.82
N ALA A 45 -10.84 4.30 0.73
CA ALA A 45 -9.78 3.88 -0.19
C ALA A 45 -8.39 3.91 0.44
N ALA A 46 -8.18 4.77 1.46
CA ALA A 46 -6.94 4.84 2.22
C ALA A 46 -6.83 3.79 3.35
N PHE A 47 -7.76 2.84 3.43
CA PHE A 47 -7.83 1.87 4.53
C PHE A 47 -6.56 0.99 4.60
N PRO A 48 -5.86 0.91 5.76
CA PRO A 48 -4.56 0.26 5.87
C PRO A 48 -4.64 -1.27 6.05
N ALA A 49 -5.59 -1.95 5.40
CA ALA A 49 -5.80 -3.40 5.56
C ALA A 49 -4.54 -4.24 5.28
N VAL A 50 -3.81 -3.91 4.21
CA VAL A 50 -2.56 -4.59 3.84
C VAL A 50 -1.50 -4.43 4.94
N PHE A 51 -1.41 -3.25 5.55
CA PHE A 51 -0.47 -2.99 6.64
C PHE A 51 -0.81 -3.81 7.89
N LEU A 52 -2.09 -3.85 8.28
CA LEU A 52 -2.55 -4.61 9.45
C LEU A 52 -2.35 -6.12 9.28
N THR A 53 -2.65 -6.67 8.11
CA THR A 53 -2.39 -8.09 7.82
C THR A 53 -0.88 -8.39 7.80
N ALA A 54 -0.07 -7.48 7.26
CA ALA A 54 1.38 -7.65 7.23
C ALA A 54 2.03 -7.62 8.62
N ILE A 55 1.62 -6.71 9.50
CA ILE A 55 2.22 -6.58 10.83
C ILE A 55 1.91 -7.79 11.73
N VAL A 56 0.72 -8.37 11.62
CA VAL A 56 0.37 -9.63 12.31
C VAL A 56 1.32 -10.73 11.87
N TRP A 57 1.49 -10.91 10.56
CA TRP A 57 2.40 -11.93 10.04
C TRP A 57 3.85 -11.71 10.46
N VAL A 58 4.36 -10.48 10.35
CA VAL A 58 5.72 -10.13 10.78
C VAL A 58 5.90 -10.38 12.28
N ARG A 59 4.89 -10.07 13.10
CA ARG A 59 4.94 -10.33 14.55
C ARG A 59 5.02 -11.82 14.88
N LEU A 60 4.33 -12.65 14.11
CA LEU A 60 4.34 -14.11 14.25
C LEU A 60 5.65 -14.72 13.75
N SER A 61 6.23 -14.20 12.66
CA SER A 61 7.43 -14.77 12.04
C SER A 61 8.76 -14.25 12.62
N ALA A 62 8.83 -12.96 12.96
CA ALA A 62 10.05 -12.25 13.36
C ALA A 62 9.97 -11.65 14.77
N GLY A 63 8.91 -11.97 15.53
CA GLY A 63 8.73 -11.51 16.89
C GLY A 63 8.43 -10.01 17.02
N ARG A 64 8.50 -9.50 18.25
CA ARG A 64 8.22 -8.09 18.58
C ARG A 64 9.20 -7.12 17.91
N PRO A 65 10.53 -7.36 17.89
CA PRO A 65 11.47 -6.43 17.26
C PRO A 65 11.22 -6.27 15.76
N GLY A 66 10.93 -7.37 15.04
CA GLY A 66 10.59 -7.32 13.62
C GLY A 66 9.33 -6.51 13.35
N ALA A 67 8.28 -6.68 14.15
CA ALA A 67 7.04 -5.92 14.03
C ALA A 67 7.25 -4.41 14.28
N VAL A 68 8.08 -4.05 15.28
CA VAL A 68 8.41 -2.64 15.56
C VAL A 68 9.20 -2.01 14.40
N HIS A 69 10.18 -2.73 13.85
CA HIS A 69 10.94 -2.26 12.70
C HIS A 69 10.04 -2.08 11.47
N PHE A 70 9.16 -3.05 11.21
CA PHE A 70 8.19 -2.97 10.12
C PHE A 70 7.22 -1.80 10.29
N ALA A 71 6.70 -1.56 11.50
CA ALA A 71 5.83 -0.43 11.78
C ALA A 71 6.53 0.92 11.55
N LYS A 72 7.80 1.06 11.97
CA LYS A 72 8.62 2.26 11.68
C LYS A 72 8.80 2.48 10.18
N GLY A 73 9.00 1.41 9.41
CA GLY A 73 9.01 1.47 7.94
C GLY A 73 7.66 1.90 7.37
N GLY A 74 6.57 1.38 7.92
CA GLY A 74 5.20 1.74 7.55
C GLY A 74 4.90 3.23 7.71
N ILE A 75 5.39 3.88 8.76
CA ILE A 75 5.24 5.34 8.96
C ILE A 75 5.83 6.11 7.77
N GLN A 76 7.01 5.72 7.27
CA GLN A 76 7.59 6.34 6.08
C GLN A 76 6.73 6.07 4.84
N GLY A 77 6.20 4.86 4.71
CA GLY A 77 5.25 4.52 3.63
C GLY A 77 3.99 5.39 3.63
N VAL A 78 3.45 5.70 4.81
CA VAL A 78 2.28 6.61 4.96
C VAL A 78 2.63 8.03 4.56
N LEU A 79 3.81 8.55 4.93
CA LEU A 79 4.28 9.86 4.49
C LEU A 79 4.42 9.95 2.97
N GLY A 80 4.98 8.90 2.34
CA GLY A 80 5.02 8.81 0.88
C GLY A 80 3.63 8.80 0.25
N THR A 81 2.68 8.09 0.85
CA THR A 81 1.28 8.02 0.38
C THR A 81 0.58 9.38 0.51
N LEU A 82 0.83 10.11 1.60
CA LEU A 82 0.34 11.48 1.79
C LEU A 82 0.88 12.41 0.70
N LEU A 83 2.19 12.34 0.40
CA LEU A 83 2.79 13.10 -0.68
C LEU A 83 2.13 12.79 -2.02
N THR A 84 1.93 11.51 -2.34
CA THR A 84 1.21 11.07 -3.54
C THR A 84 -0.19 11.66 -3.63
N ALA A 85 -0.96 11.62 -2.55
CA ALA A 85 -2.32 12.16 -2.51
C ALA A 85 -2.32 13.68 -2.74
N VAL A 86 -1.40 14.41 -2.09
CA VAL A 86 -1.26 15.88 -2.25
C VAL A 86 -0.86 16.24 -3.68
N THR A 87 0.14 15.55 -4.26
CA THR A 87 0.56 15.81 -5.65
C THR A 87 -0.57 15.51 -6.64
N THR A 88 -1.28 14.39 -6.47
CA THR A 88 -2.42 14.02 -7.31
C THR A 88 -3.52 15.09 -7.24
N LEU A 89 -3.86 15.53 -6.01
CA LEU A 89 -4.85 16.58 -5.79
C LEU A 89 -4.42 17.91 -6.42
N ALA A 90 -3.15 18.31 -6.27
CA ALA A 90 -2.63 19.56 -6.83
C ALA A 90 -2.75 19.59 -8.36
N VAL A 91 -2.45 18.48 -9.04
CA VAL A 91 -2.59 18.37 -10.50
C VAL A 91 -4.07 18.45 -10.91
N LEU A 92 -4.96 17.77 -10.19
CA LEU A 92 -6.41 17.83 -10.46
C LEU A 92 -6.97 19.24 -10.23
N TRP A 93 -6.52 19.94 -9.19
CA TRP A 93 -6.87 21.34 -8.91
C TRP A 93 -6.36 22.30 -9.99
N ALA A 94 -5.18 22.03 -10.56
CA ALA A 94 -4.65 22.77 -11.70
C ALA A 94 -5.38 22.48 -13.03
N ARG A 95 -6.51 21.73 -12.99
CA ARG A 95 -7.28 21.27 -14.15
C ARG A 95 -6.45 20.41 -15.12
N GLY A 96 -5.41 19.76 -14.62
CA GLY A 96 -4.64 18.79 -15.39
C GLY A 96 -5.48 17.54 -15.72
N PRO A 97 -5.16 16.82 -16.81
CA PRO A 97 -5.87 15.61 -17.16
C PRO A 97 -5.60 14.50 -16.13
N TRP A 98 -6.59 13.62 -15.90
CA TRP A 98 -6.56 12.61 -14.84
C TRP A 98 -5.34 11.67 -14.92
N TYR A 99 -4.90 11.30 -16.13
CA TYR A 99 -3.73 10.44 -16.33
C TYR A 99 -2.42 11.11 -15.89
N PHE A 100 -2.33 12.44 -16.01
CA PHE A 100 -1.18 13.20 -15.55
C PHE A 100 -1.17 13.30 -14.01
N ALA A 101 -2.34 13.41 -13.37
CA ALA A 101 -2.45 13.36 -11.92
C ALA A 101 -1.98 12.01 -11.34
N VAL A 102 -2.38 10.90 -11.97
CA VAL A 102 -1.90 9.55 -11.62
C VAL A 102 -0.40 9.43 -11.81
N GLY A 103 0.12 9.87 -12.96
CA GLY A 103 1.56 9.83 -13.27
C GLY A 103 2.38 10.64 -12.27
N ALA A 104 1.97 11.88 -11.96
CA ALA A 104 2.65 12.74 -11.01
C ALA A 104 2.64 12.16 -9.59
N GLY A 105 1.52 11.60 -9.13
CA GLY A 105 1.42 10.94 -7.84
C GLY A 105 2.34 9.71 -7.70
N LEU A 106 2.43 8.89 -8.75
CA LEU A 106 3.34 7.74 -8.81
C LEU A 106 4.81 8.18 -8.80
N LEU A 107 5.15 9.20 -9.60
CA LEU A 107 6.51 9.76 -9.61
C LEU A 107 6.88 10.34 -8.24
N ALA A 108 5.98 11.07 -7.59
CA ALA A 108 6.20 11.60 -6.25
C ALA A 108 6.46 10.48 -5.23
N TYR A 109 5.70 9.39 -5.27
CA TYR A 109 5.95 8.22 -4.42
C TYR A 109 7.32 7.59 -4.69
N GLY A 110 7.63 7.36 -5.98
CA GLY A 110 8.88 6.74 -6.41
C GLY A 110 10.09 7.54 -5.98
N LEU A 111 10.07 8.86 -6.21
CA LEU A 111 11.12 9.78 -5.77
C LEU A 111 11.27 9.78 -4.24
N TYR A 112 10.16 9.79 -3.50
CA TYR A 112 10.19 9.70 -2.04
C TYR A 112 10.86 8.40 -1.57
N ILE A 113 10.51 7.25 -2.13
CA ILE A 113 11.15 5.98 -1.78
C ILE A 113 12.64 6.00 -2.12
N MET A 114 13.03 6.51 -3.28
CA MET A 114 14.45 6.62 -3.68
C MET A 114 15.24 7.48 -2.69
N THR A 115 14.71 8.62 -2.26
CA THR A 115 15.39 9.48 -1.28
C THR A 115 15.57 8.79 0.07
N ILE A 116 14.53 8.13 0.59
CA ILE A 116 14.63 7.39 1.86
C ILE A 116 15.63 6.25 1.79
N VAL A 117 15.62 5.48 0.70
CA VAL A 117 16.58 4.38 0.48
C VAL A 117 18.00 4.94 0.34
N ALA A 118 18.20 6.03 -0.38
CA ALA A 118 19.51 6.65 -0.54
C ALA A 118 20.07 7.23 0.77
N VAL A 119 19.22 7.79 1.63
CA VAL A 119 19.63 8.31 2.94
C VAL A 119 19.93 7.17 3.91
N LYS A 120 19.05 6.17 4.02
CA LYS A 120 19.25 5.03 4.94
C LYS A 120 20.31 4.05 4.49
N GLY A 121 20.56 3.90 3.19
CA GLY A 121 21.63 3.04 2.66
C GLY A 121 23.04 3.58 2.91
N ARG A 122 23.17 4.82 3.41
CA ARG A 122 24.44 5.47 3.76
C ARG A 122 24.71 5.54 5.27
N SER A 123 23.78 5.12 6.13
CA SER A 123 23.94 5.04 7.60
C SER A 123 24.10 3.61 8.05
#